data_AF-A0A4V1UVC5-F1
#
_entry.id   AF-A0A4V1UVC5-F1
#
_cell.length_a   1.000
_cell.length_b   1.000
_cell.length_c   1.000
_cell.angle_alpha   90.00
_cell.angle_beta   90.00
_cell.angle_gamma   90.00
#
_symmetry.space_group_name_H-M   'P 1'
#
loop_
_entity.id
_entity.type
_entity.pdbx_description
1 polymer ?
#
loop_
_entity_poly.entity_id
_entity_poly.type
_entity_poly.pdbx_seq_one_letter_code
_entity_poly.pdbx_strand_id
1 'polypeptide(L)'
;MPLSQPKPFEAKFQRVKVSILGRYMLADRREFPCQVLEMSPGDAVVIAPVAGIEGERIIAYLDHLGRIEGTILKQVDGGFLMDIAATSRKRDKMAAQLTWLANKDILNLPEDRRHERVVPDLRHSTVVLDDGRRYNCKIIDISLSGAAIELDVRPAMGTPITLGRMRARVVRHFQNGVAVEFAAAQEMLNVVQQNLRIMN
;
A
#
# COMPACT_ATOMS: atom_id res chain seq x y z
N MET A 1 -2.97 -42.19 13.57
CA MET A 1 -3.31 -40.79 13.89
C MET A 1 -3.62 -40.09 12.57
N PRO A 2 -4.82 -39.54 12.33
CA PRO A 2 -5.06 -38.81 11.10
C PRO A 2 -4.48 -37.40 11.23
N LEU A 3 -3.67 -37.02 10.25
CA LEU A 3 -3.15 -35.67 10.04
C LEU A 3 -4.34 -34.71 9.90
N SER A 4 -4.39 -33.68 10.75
CA SER A 4 -5.40 -32.63 10.68
C SER A 4 -5.26 -31.90 9.35
N GLN A 5 -6.25 -32.06 8.47
CA GLN A 5 -6.36 -31.25 7.25
C GLN A 5 -6.45 -29.76 7.63
N PRO A 6 -5.78 -28.85 6.92
CA PRO A 6 -6.00 -27.42 7.12
C PRO A 6 -7.47 -27.14 6.80
N LYS A 7 -8.19 -26.55 7.77
CA LYS A 7 -9.59 -26.15 7.58
C LYS A 7 -9.69 -25.23 6.36
N PRO A 8 -10.64 -25.46 5.44
CA PRO A 8 -10.92 -24.51 4.37
C PRO A 8 -11.16 -23.13 4.99
N PHE A 9 -10.51 -22.11 4.44
CA PHE A 9 -10.74 -20.73 4.83
C PHE A 9 -12.16 -20.33 4.37
N GLU A 10 -13.17 -20.56 5.21
CA GLU A 10 -14.51 -20.05 4.98
C GLU A 10 -14.46 -18.52 5.07
N ALA A 11 -14.61 -17.85 3.93
CA ALA A 11 -14.74 -16.40 3.85
C ALA A 11 -16.03 -15.96 4.56
N LYS A 12 -15.97 -15.79 5.89
CA LYS A 12 -17.10 -15.36 6.72
C LYS A 12 -17.49 -13.89 6.53
N PHE A 13 -16.70 -13.14 5.78
CA PHE A 13 -16.89 -11.70 5.59
C PHE A 13 -16.71 -11.33 4.12
N GLN A 14 -17.54 -10.40 3.64
CA GLN A 14 -17.40 -9.83 2.31
C GLN A 14 -16.11 -8.99 2.27
N ARG A 15 -15.18 -9.35 1.37
CA ARG A 15 -13.99 -8.54 1.10
C ARG A 15 -14.38 -7.30 0.34
N VAL A 16 -13.77 -6.19 0.71
CA VAL A 16 -13.89 -4.92 0.00
C VAL A 16 -12.56 -4.56 -0.64
N LYS A 17 -12.62 -4.01 -1.85
CA LYS A 17 -11.48 -3.38 -2.49
C LYS A 17 -11.23 -2.06 -1.77
N VAL A 18 -9.99 -1.85 -1.36
CA VAL A 18 -9.54 -0.67 -0.62
C VAL A 18 -8.13 -0.31 -1.07
N SER A 19 -7.65 0.87 -0.66
CA SER A 19 -6.24 1.24 -0.80
C SER A 19 -5.79 1.89 0.50
N ILE A 20 -5.32 1.06 1.44
CA ILE A 20 -4.94 1.51 2.79
C ILE A 20 -3.44 1.36 2.94
N LEU A 21 -2.74 2.47 3.16
CA LEU A 21 -1.31 2.43 3.44
C LEU A 21 -1.05 2.03 4.89
N GLY A 22 0.16 1.54 5.12
CA GLY A 22 0.62 1.25 6.46
C GLY A 22 2.08 0.85 6.52
N ARG A 23 2.45 0.34 7.70
CA ARG A 23 3.70 -0.38 7.91
C ARG A 23 3.38 -1.72 8.54
N TYR A 24 4.14 -2.75 8.21
CA TYR A 24 4.11 -4.02 8.93
C TYR A 24 5.47 -4.36 9.50
N MET A 25 5.45 -5.10 10.58
CA MET A 25 6.59 -5.60 11.31
C MET A 25 6.57 -7.12 11.27
N LEU A 26 7.67 -7.71 10.80
CA LEU A 26 7.91 -9.16 10.82
C LEU A 26 8.31 -9.63 12.23
N ALA A 27 8.42 -10.94 12.43
CA ALA A 27 8.77 -11.52 13.72
C ALA A 27 10.17 -11.09 14.20
N ASP A 28 11.08 -10.82 13.26
CA ASP A 28 12.43 -10.31 13.49
C ASP A 28 12.48 -8.79 13.81
N ARG A 29 11.32 -8.15 13.96
CA ARG A 29 11.14 -6.72 14.26
C ARG A 29 11.56 -5.76 13.15
N ARG A 30 11.89 -6.24 11.95
CA ARG A 30 12.08 -5.35 10.81
C ARG A 30 10.73 -4.80 10.37
N GLU A 31 10.69 -3.49 10.15
CA GLU A 31 9.52 -2.78 9.67
C GLU A 31 9.65 -2.44 8.18
N PHE A 32 8.55 -2.57 7.46
CA PHE A 32 8.48 -2.26 6.03
C PHE A 32 7.16 -1.53 5.71
N PRO A 33 7.17 -0.62 4.72
CA PRO A 33 5.94 -0.04 4.22
C PRO A 33 5.10 -1.12 3.51
N CYS A 34 3.77 -0.98 3.59
CA CYS A 34 2.83 -1.83 2.86
C CYS A 34 1.59 -1.06 2.39
N GLN A 35 0.84 -1.70 1.50
CA GLN A 35 -0.48 -1.26 1.03
C GLN A 35 -1.44 -2.44 1.08
N VAL A 36 -2.64 -2.24 1.62
CA VAL A 36 -3.73 -3.22 1.58
C VAL A 36 -4.64 -2.90 0.41
N LEU A 37 -4.81 -3.87 -0.49
CA LEU A 37 -5.66 -3.74 -1.69
C LEU A 37 -7.05 -4.33 -1.50
N GLU A 38 -7.14 -5.38 -0.69
CA GLU A 38 -8.41 -6.03 -0.38
C GLU A 38 -8.40 -6.44 1.09
N MET A 39 -9.51 -6.19 1.77
CA MET A 39 -9.60 -6.44 3.20
C MET A 39 -11.01 -6.87 3.59
N SER A 40 -11.07 -7.74 4.59
CA SER A 40 -12.27 -8.00 5.37
C SER A 40 -11.93 -7.88 6.87
N PRO A 41 -12.91 -7.95 7.78
CA PRO A 41 -12.64 -8.09 9.21
C PRO A 41 -11.85 -9.35 9.61
N GLY A 42 -11.67 -10.31 8.70
CA GLY A 42 -10.98 -11.57 8.95
C GLY A 42 -9.64 -11.74 8.24
N ASP A 43 -9.35 -10.96 7.20
CA ASP A 43 -8.16 -11.11 6.36
C ASP A 43 -7.80 -9.84 5.59
N ALA A 44 -6.57 -9.79 5.09
CA ALA A 44 -6.08 -8.71 4.23
C ALA A 44 -5.10 -9.23 3.17
N VAL A 45 -5.23 -8.72 1.95
CA VAL A 45 -4.21 -8.84 0.89
C VAL A 45 -3.29 -7.64 0.98
N VAL A 46 -2.04 -7.90 1.33
CA VAL A 46 -1.03 -6.88 1.61
C VAL A 46 0.03 -6.92 0.54
N ILE A 47 0.22 -5.81 -0.17
CA ILE A 47 1.37 -5.57 -1.02
C ILE A 47 2.53 -5.11 -0.16
N ALA A 48 3.65 -5.81 -0.28
CA ALA A 48 4.78 -5.67 0.62
C ALA A 48 6.10 -5.95 -0.11
N PRO A 49 7.18 -5.20 0.17
CA PRO A 49 8.48 -5.42 -0.43
C PRO A 49 9.18 -6.70 0.06
N VAL A 50 8.67 -7.30 1.15
CA VAL A 50 9.14 -8.56 1.71
C VAL A 50 7.90 -9.40 1.99
N ALA A 51 7.80 -10.57 1.36
CA ALA A 51 6.60 -11.40 1.45
C ALA A 51 6.45 -12.13 2.81
N GLY A 52 7.50 -12.12 3.64
CA GLY A 52 7.58 -12.89 4.90
C GLY A 52 7.54 -14.41 4.64
N ILE A 53 7.29 -15.21 5.67
CA ILE A 53 7.14 -16.67 5.57
C ILE A 53 5.71 -17.08 5.95
N GLU A 54 5.15 -18.10 5.30
CA GLU A 54 3.86 -18.65 5.71
C GLU A 54 3.91 -19.13 7.17
N GLY A 55 2.88 -18.80 7.94
CA GLY A 55 2.84 -19.03 9.39
C GLY A 55 3.58 -17.98 10.23
N GLU A 56 4.26 -17.02 9.61
CA GLU A 56 4.94 -15.95 10.35
C GLU A 56 3.93 -14.94 10.91
N ARG A 57 4.09 -14.60 12.19
CA ARG A 57 3.29 -13.58 12.86
C ARG A 57 3.73 -12.20 12.39
N ILE A 58 2.76 -11.36 12.09
CA ILE A 58 2.98 -9.98 11.70
C ILE A 58 2.09 -9.02 12.49
N ILE A 59 2.59 -7.81 12.66
CA ILE A 59 1.84 -6.67 13.20
C ILE A 59 1.83 -5.61 12.11
N ALA A 60 0.67 -5.08 11.74
CA ALA A 60 0.59 -3.96 10.82
C ALA A 60 -0.12 -2.77 11.43
N TYR A 61 0.40 -1.58 11.19
CA TYR A 61 -0.22 -0.31 11.50
C TYR A 61 -0.78 0.26 10.20
N LEU A 62 -2.09 0.16 10.04
CA LEU A 62 -2.80 0.63 8.85
C LEU A 62 -3.43 1.99 9.10
N ASP A 63 -3.35 2.87 8.13
CA ASP A 63 -3.95 4.19 8.20
C ASP A 63 -5.46 4.06 8.40
N HIS A 64 -6.00 4.89 9.30
CA HIS A 64 -7.41 4.91 9.72
C HIS A 64 -7.92 3.64 10.46
N LEU A 65 -7.37 2.45 10.20
CA LEU A 65 -7.77 1.20 10.88
C LEU A 65 -6.94 0.90 12.14
N GLY A 66 -5.75 1.48 12.24
CA GLY A 66 -4.84 1.32 13.37
C GLY A 66 -4.10 -0.03 13.35
N ARG A 67 -3.67 -0.48 14.54
CA ARG A 67 -2.90 -1.72 14.70
C ARG A 67 -3.76 -2.94 14.41
N ILE A 68 -3.35 -3.77 13.47
CA ILE A 68 -3.83 -5.12 13.21
C ILE A 68 -2.72 -6.14 13.48
N GLU A 69 -3.12 -7.35 13.84
CA GLU A 69 -2.20 -8.46 14.09
C GLU A 69 -2.74 -9.68 13.37
N GLY A 70 -1.84 -10.56 12.94
CA GLY A 70 -2.22 -11.80 12.30
C GLY A 70 -1.00 -12.61 11.91
N THR A 71 -1.23 -13.52 10.99
CA THR A 71 -0.27 -14.50 10.49
C THR A 71 -0.36 -14.53 8.98
N ILE A 72 0.79 -14.64 8.33
CA ILE A 72 0.84 -14.84 6.88
C ILE A 72 0.24 -16.21 6.57
N LEU A 73 -0.86 -16.23 5.81
CA LEU A 73 -1.53 -17.46 5.38
C LEU A 73 -0.86 -18.05 4.15
N LYS A 74 -0.49 -17.18 3.20
CA LYS A 74 0.28 -17.55 2.01
C LYS A 74 0.94 -16.35 1.36
N GLN A 75 2.01 -16.58 0.63
CA GLN A 75 2.59 -15.56 -0.24
C GLN A 75 1.71 -15.36 -1.49
N VAL A 76 1.67 -14.13 -2.00
CA VAL A 76 1.00 -13.79 -3.28
C VAL A 76 1.94 -12.92 -4.10
N ASP A 77 1.62 -12.71 -5.37
CA ASP A 77 2.44 -11.83 -6.20
C ASP A 77 2.50 -10.41 -5.61
N GLY A 78 3.71 -9.89 -5.41
CA GLY A 78 3.95 -8.59 -4.80
C GLY A 78 3.66 -8.47 -3.29
N GLY A 79 3.39 -9.56 -2.57
CA GLY A 79 3.16 -9.49 -1.13
C GLY A 79 2.65 -10.78 -0.48
N PHE A 80 1.64 -10.66 0.39
CA PHE A 80 1.09 -11.80 1.13
C PHE A 80 -0.39 -11.62 1.49
N LEU A 81 -1.06 -12.76 1.70
CA LEU A 81 -2.36 -12.83 2.35
C LEU A 81 -2.14 -13.09 3.85
N MET A 82 -2.77 -12.30 4.71
CA MET A 82 -2.78 -12.53 6.16
C MET A 82 -4.19 -12.75 6.70
N ASP A 83 -4.31 -13.48 7.80
CA ASP A 83 -5.50 -13.44 8.64
C ASP A 83 -5.48 -12.20 9.57
N ILE A 84 -6.59 -11.93 10.24
CA ILE A 84 -6.69 -10.87 11.24
C ILE A 84 -7.10 -11.48 12.57
N ALA A 85 -6.16 -11.49 13.51
CA ALA A 85 -6.38 -11.85 14.90
C ALA A 85 -7.01 -10.66 15.65
N ALA A 86 -8.33 -10.67 15.79
CA ALA A 86 -9.07 -9.60 16.46
C ALA A 86 -10.27 -10.14 17.26
N THR A 87 -10.59 -9.45 18.37
CA THR A 87 -11.82 -9.70 19.12
C THR A 87 -13.05 -9.33 18.29
N SER A 88 -14.23 -9.89 18.61
CA SER A 88 -15.47 -9.58 17.88
C SER A 88 -15.74 -8.08 17.82
N ARG A 89 -15.60 -7.36 18.95
CA ARG A 89 -15.75 -5.89 18.99
C ARG A 89 -14.81 -5.16 18.02
N LYS A 90 -13.56 -5.61 17.89
CA LYS A 90 -12.59 -5.00 16.97
C LYS A 90 -12.92 -5.32 15.51
N ARG A 91 -13.40 -6.54 15.22
CA ARG A 91 -13.90 -6.93 13.90
C ARG A 91 -15.14 -6.12 13.50
N ASP A 92 -16.08 -5.88 14.41
CA ASP A 92 -17.28 -5.08 14.14
C ASP A 92 -16.92 -3.63 13.81
N LYS A 93 -15.99 -3.04 14.58
CA LYS A 93 -15.46 -1.70 14.29
C LYS A 93 -14.80 -1.65 12.91
N MET A 94 -13.97 -2.65 12.60
CA MET A 94 -13.29 -2.74 11.30
C MET A 94 -14.29 -2.90 10.15
N ALA A 95 -15.34 -3.72 10.32
CA ALA A 95 -16.41 -3.88 9.35
C ALA A 95 -17.09 -2.54 9.05
N ALA A 96 -17.45 -1.77 10.08
CA ALA A 96 -18.05 -0.45 9.90
C ALA A 96 -17.11 0.52 9.15
N GLN A 97 -15.81 0.50 9.45
CA GLN A 97 -14.82 1.33 8.76
C GLN A 97 -14.64 0.92 7.29
N LEU A 98 -14.59 -0.38 7.01
CA LEU A 98 -14.48 -0.93 5.66
C LEU A 98 -15.72 -0.62 4.82
N THR A 99 -16.92 -0.72 5.40
CA THR A 99 -18.17 -0.30 4.73
C THR A 99 -18.14 1.18 4.37
N TRP A 100 -17.62 2.04 5.24
CA TRP A 100 -17.48 3.47 4.93
C TRP A 100 -16.47 3.71 3.81
N LEU A 101 -15.31 3.04 3.85
CA LEU A 101 -14.27 3.15 2.82
C LEU A 101 -14.77 2.69 1.45
N ALA A 102 -15.45 1.54 1.38
CA ALA A 102 -15.99 1.00 0.13
C ALA A 102 -17.06 1.90 -0.52
N ASN A 103 -17.81 2.65 0.29
CA ASN A 103 -18.83 3.58 -0.20
C ASN A 103 -18.26 4.97 -0.53
N LYS A 104 -17.06 5.30 -0.05
CA LYS A 104 -16.42 6.60 -0.30
C LYS A 104 -16.06 6.79 -1.78
N ASP A 105 -15.67 5.71 -2.46
CA ASP A 105 -15.31 5.72 -3.88
C ASP A 105 -16.53 5.86 -4.80
N ILE A 106 -17.72 5.45 -4.35
CA ILE A 106 -18.99 5.58 -5.10
C ILE A 106 -19.54 7.02 -5.05
N LEU A 107 -19.14 7.82 -4.06
CA LEU A 107 -19.74 9.14 -3.78
C LEU A 107 -19.15 10.31 -4.57
N ASN A 108 -18.18 10.07 -5.47
CA ASN A 108 -17.68 11.05 -6.44
C ASN A 108 -17.41 12.45 -5.84
N LEU A 109 -16.93 12.48 -4.58
CA LEU A 109 -16.55 13.72 -3.94
C LEU A 109 -15.21 14.15 -4.55
N PRO A 110 -15.10 15.38 -5.08
CA PRO A 110 -13.87 15.84 -5.72
C PRO A 110 -12.70 15.55 -4.80
N GLU A 111 -11.68 14.89 -5.35
CA GLU A 111 -10.38 14.54 -4.76
C GLU A 111 -9.56 15.76 -4.28
N ASP A 112 -10.23 16.85 -3.92
CA ASP A 112 -9.63 18.05 -3.42
C ASP A 112 -9.35 17.86 -1.90
N ARG A 113 -8.07 17.58 -1.62
CA ARG A 113 -7.32 17.91 -0.39
C ARG A 113 -7.49 17.07 0.89
N ARG A 114 -7.61 15.75 0.85
CA ARG A 114 -7.90 14.94 2.08
C ARG A 114 -6.99 13.74 2.37
N HIS A 115 -5.69 13.82 2.09
CA HIS A 115 -4.71 12.91 2.72
C HIS A 115 -3.81 13.71 3.66
N GLU A 116 -3.74 13.27 4.91
CA GLU A 116 -2.84 13.82 5.91
C GLU A 116 -1.40 13.67 5.41
N ARG A 117 -0.68 14.79 5.34
CA ARG A 117 0.71 14.84 4.92
C ARG A 117 1.58 14.55 6.13
N VAL A 118 2.25 13.40 6.12
CA VAL A 118 3.15 12.99 7.19
C VAL A 118 4.57 13.33 6.79
N VAL A 119 5.37 13.73 7.77
CA VAL A 119 6.80 13.94 7.59
C VAL A 119 7.53 12.68 8.06
N PRO A 120 8.23 11.93 7.18
CA PRO A 120 8.90 10.70 7.59
C PRO A 120 10.01 10.93 8.61
N ASP A 121 10.25 9.95 9.48
CA ASP A 121 11.40 9.96 10.41
C ASP A 121 12.73 9.92 9.66
N LEU A 122 12.81 9.12 8.58
CA LEU A 122 13.94 9.09 7.65
C LEU A 122 13.58 9.86 6.38
N ARG A 123 14.11 11.08 6.24
CA ARG A 123 13.76 11.98 5.13
C ARG A 123 14.65 11.84 3.91
N HIS A 124 15.84 11.26 4.03
CA HIS A 124 16.76 11.11 2.91
C HIS A 124 16.36 9.91 2.04
N SER A 125 16.24 10.14 0.74
CA SER A 125 15.86 9.11 -0.24
C SER A 125 16.59 9.36 -1.56
N THR A 126 16.31 8.52 -2.56
CA THR A 126 16.86 8.62 -3.91
C THR A 126 15.74 8.72 -4.94
N VAL A 127 15.86 9.66 -5.85
CA VAL A 127 15.07 9.74 -7.09
C VAL A 127 15.84 9.06 -8.22
N VAL A 128 15.17 8.21 -8.97
CA VAL A 128 15.67 7.61 -10.21
C VAL A 128 14.82 8.10 -11.38
N LEU A 129 15.45 8.70 -12.39
CA LEU A 129 14.79 9.07 -13.64
C LEU A 129 14.72 7.87 -14.59
N ASP A 130 13.89 7.97 -15.63
CA ASP A 130 13.71 6.94 -16.65
C ASP A 130 14.99 6.63 -17.46
N ASP A 131 15.86 7.62 -17.63
CA ASP A 131 17.19 7.46 -18.22
C ASP A 131 18.22 6.81 -17.28
N GLY A 132 17.81 6.41 -16.07
CA GLY A 132 18.64 5.72 -15.10
C GLY A 132 19.48 6.64 -14.21
N ARG A 133 19.46 7.96 -14.41
CA ARG A 133 20.15 8.91 -13.52
C ARG A 133 19.55 8.90 -12.13
N ARG A 134 20.41 8.97 -11.12
CA ARG A 134 20.03 8.89 -9.70
C ARG A 134 20.44 10.16 -8.98
N TYR A 135 19.53 10.68 -8.16
CA TYR A 135 19.71 11.91 -7.40
C TYR A 135 19.31 11.69 -5.95
N ASN A 136 20.09 12.21 -5.02
CA ASN A 136 19.66 12.28 -3.63
C ASN A 136 18.55 13.32 -3.49
N CYS A 137 17.57 13.01 -2.65
CA CYS A 137 16.48 13.92 -2.36
C CYS A 137 16.11 13.87 -0.88
N LYS A 138 15.42 14.90 -0.41
CA LYS A 138 14.85 14.94 0.93
C LYS A 138 13.33 15.04 0.86
N ILE A 139 12.63 14.10 1.49
CA ILE A 139 11.18 14.12 1.58
C ILE A 139 10.77 15.21 2.58
N ILE A 140 10.03 16.21 2.08
CA ILE A 140 9.48 17.31 2.88
C ILE A 140 8.21 16.81 3.57
N ASP A 141 7.30 16.24 2.78
CA ASP A 141 6.09 15.58 3.24
C ASP A 141 5.63 14.52 2.23
N ILE A 142 4.86 13.54 2.71
CA ILE A 142 4.31 12.46 1.89
C ILE A 142 2.86 12.19 2.30
N SER A 143 2.03 11.84 1.33
CA SER A 143 0.63 11.43 1.51
C SER A 143 0.32 10.20 0.64
N LEU A 144 -0.93 9.71 0.69
CA LEU A 144 -1.37 8.57 -0.13
C LEU A 144 -1.13 8.78 -1.63
N SER A 145 -1.39 9.98 -2.12
CA SER A 145 -1.37 10.27 -3.56
C SER A 145 -0.05 10.87 -4.04
N GLY A 146 0.87 11.25 -3.15
CA GLY A 146 2.09 11.90 -3.60
C GLY A 146 3.06 12.31 -2.51
N ALA A 147 4.14 12.96 -2.92
CA ALA A 147 5.13 13.54 -2.01
C ALA A 147 5.60 14.91 -2.50
N ALA A 148 6.02 15.74 -1.56
CA ALA A 148 6.87 16.89 -1.83
C ALA A 148 8.31 16.52 -1.49
N ILE A 149 9.21 16.63 -2.48
CA ILE A 149 10.63 16.29 -2.31
C ILE A 149 11.52 17.48 -2.69
N GLU A 150 12.50 17.74 -1.84
CA GLU A 150 13.62 18.63 -2.12
C GLU A 150 14.60 17.90 -3.04
N LEU A 151 14.96 18.53 -4.15
CA LEU A 151 15.77 17.93 -5.22
C LEU A 151 16.54 19.03 -5.96
N ASP A 152 17.86 18.86 -6.09
CA ASP A 152 18.74 19.86 -6.71
C ASP A 152 18.49 20.01 -8.23
N VAL A 153 18.04 18.93 -8.86
CA VAL A 153 17.62 18.94 -10.26
C VAL A 153 16.14 19.25 -10.39
N ARG A 154 15.75 19.82 -11.54
CA ARG A 154 14.36 20.10 -11.89
C ARG A 154 13.93 19.27 -13.10
N PRO A 155 13.56 17.99 -12.90
CA PRO A 155 12.94 17.19 -13.96
C PRO A 155 11.69 17.89 -14.48
N ALA A 156 11.40 17.74 -15.77
CA ALA A 156 10.24 18.40 -16.37
C ALA A 156 8.92 17.93 -15.73
N MET A 157 7.90 18.77 -15.85
CA MET A 157 6.53 18.38 -15.52
C MET A 157 6.12 17.15 -16.34
N GLY A 158 5.47 16.18 -15.70
CA GLY A 158 5.08 14.93 -16.34
C GLY A 158 6.18 13.87 -16.43
N THR A 159 7.42 14.19 -16.04
CA THR A 159 8.52 13.22 -16.06
C THR A 159 8.22 12.06 -15.09
N PRO A 160 8.28 10.80 -15.56
CA PRO A 160 8.19 9.64 -14.68
C PRO A 160 9.46 9.50 -13.86
N ILE A 161 9.31 9.21 -12.57
CA ILE A 161 10.42 8.99 -11.66
C ILE A 161 10.13 7.80 -10.75
N THR A 162 11.16 7.30 -10.09
CA THR A 162 11.03 6.41 -8.93
C THR A 162 11.58 7.10 -7.69
N LEU A 163 10.76 7.30 -6.67
CA LEU A 163 11.17 7.78 -5.35
C LEU A 163 11.37 6.58 -4.42
N GLY A 164 12.64 6.24 -4.12
CA GLY A 164 12.99 5.00 -3.44
C GLY A 164 12.57 3.78 -4.28
N ARG A 165 11.41 3.20 -3.97
CA ARG A 165 10.78 2.10 -4.73
C ARG A 165 9.43 2.47 -5.37
N MET A 166 8.93 3.68 -5.12
CA MET A 166 7.61 4.11 -5.53
C MET A 166 7.68 4.81 -6.89
N ARG A 167 6.89 4.32 -7.86
CA ARG A 167 6.75 5.01 -9.15
C ARG A 167 5.89 6.25 -8.98
N ALA A 168 6.33 7.35 -9.56
CA ALA A 168 5.67 8.63 -9.47
C ALA A 168 5.83 9.45 -10.76
N ARG A 169 5.09 10.55 -10.85
CA ARG A 169 5.21 11.53 -11.92
C ARG A 169 5.31 12.93 -11.34
N VAL A 170 6.16 13.77 -11.91
CA VAL A 170 6.26 15.18 -11.50
C VAL A 170 4.98 15.92 -11.87
N VAL A 171 4.29 16.50 -10.89
CA VAL A 171 2.99 17.18 -11.08
C VAL A 171 3.01 18.67 -10.76
N ARG A 172 4.06 19.18 -10.11
CA ARG A 172 4.38 20.62 -10.01
C ARG A 172 5.82 20.83 -9.55
N HIS A 173 6.37 22.00 -9.84
CA HIS A 173 7.60 22.48 -9.23
C HIS A 173 7.29 23.41 -8.05
N PHE A 174 8.26 23.57 -7.16
CA PHE A 174 8.30 24.61 -6.16
C PHE A 174 9.75 25.06 -5.96
N GLN A 175 9.97 26.08 -5.11
CA GLN A 175 11.24 26.79 -5.03
C GLN A 175 12.45 25.86 -4.86
N ASN A 176 12.35 24.87 -3.96
CA ASN A 176 13.44 23.97 -3.60
C ASN A 176 13.21 22.51 -4.04
N GLY A 177 12.31 22.24 -4.98
CA GLY A 177 12.06 20.85 -5.37
C GLY A 177 10.82 20.63 -6.23
N VAL A 178 10.30 19.40 -6.18
CA VAL A 178 9.19 18.95 -7.01
C VAL A 178 8.14 18.22 -6.18
N ALA A 179 6.86 18.40 -6.54
CA ALA A 179 5.80 17.56 -6.03
C ALA A 179 5.54 16.45 -7.05
N VAL A 180 5.35 15.25 -6.53
CA VAL A 180 5.18 14.05 -7.32
C VAL A 180 3.88 13.38 -6.93
N GLU A 181 3.18 12.86 -7.91
CA GLU A 181 2.01 12.03 -7.72
C GLU A 181 2.41 10.58 -7.91
N PHE A 182 2.03 9.71 -6.97
CA PHE A 182 2.31 8.28 -7.08
C PHE A 182 1.41 7.67 -8.15
N ALA A 183 1.97 6.75 -8.92
CA ALA A 183 1.18 5.95 -9.84
C ALA A 183 0.32 4.98 -9.01
N ALA A 184 -0.90 5.39 -8.62
CA ALA A 184 -1.87 4.51 -8.01
C ALA A 184 -2.21 3.38 -9.01
N ALA A 185 -1.77 2.15 -8.73
CA ALA A 185 -2.22 0.90 -9.37
C ALA A 185 -2.39 0.88 -10.91
N GLN A 186 -1.80 1.82 -11.67
CA GLN A 186 -2.06 1.96 -13.10
C GLN A 186 -1.36 0.87 -13.93
N GLU A 187 -0.41 0.15 -13.34
CA GLU A 187 0.19 -1.03 -13.95
C GLU A 187 -0.75 -2.24 -13.99
N MET A 188 -1.73 -2.32 -13.08
CA MET A 188 -2.59 -3.51 -12.98
C MET A 188 -3.65 -3.56 -14.09
N LEU A 189 -4.21 -2.43 -14.53
CA LEU A 189 -5.15 -2.37 -15.65
C LEU A 189 -4.51 -2.80 -16.98
N ASN A 190 -3.26 -2.39 -17.21
CA ASN A 190 -2.52 -2.76 -18.42
C ASN A 190 -2.11 -4.24 -18.39
N VAL A 191 -1.63 -4.75 -17.24
CA VAL A 191 -1.27 -6.16 -17.08
C VAL A 191 -2.50 -7.07 -17.18
N VAL A 192 -3.65 -6.68 -16.60
CA VAL A 192 -4.90 -7.44 -16.69
C VAL A 192 -5.44 -7.46 -18.14
N GLN A 193 -5.39 -6.35 -18.87
CA GLN A 193 -5.80 -6.32 -20.28
C GLN A 193 -4.86 -7.12 -21.20
N GLN A 194 -3.56 -7.17 -20.88
CA GLN A 194 -2.58 -7.95 -21.64
C GLN A 194 -2.73 -9.45 -21.40
N ASN A 195 -3.03 -9.85 -20.17
CA ASN A 195 -3.27 -11.26 -19.80
C ASN A 195 -4.60 -11.80 -20.34
N LEU A 196 -5.64 -10.95 -20.47
CA LEU A 196 -6.92 -11.33 -21.08
C LEU A 196 -6.85 -11.52 -22.61
N ARG A 197 -5.81 -11.00 -23.28
CA ARG A 197 -5.60 -11.19 -24.73
C ARG A 197 -4.81 -12.45 -25.08
N ILE A 198 -4.17 -13.08 -24.11
CA ILE A 198 -3.32 -14.27 -24.31
C ILE A 198 -4.15 -15.58 -24.14
N MET A 199 -5.44 -15.48 -23.79
CA MET A 199 -6.33 -16.63 -23.60
C MET A 199 -7.32 -16.87 -24.77
N ASN A 200 -7.02 -16.39 -25.98
CA ASN A 200 -7.69 -16.80 -27.22
C ASN A 200 -6.67 -17.29 -28.24
#